data_AF-A0A6H2NK80-F1
#
_entry.id   AF-A0A6H2NK80-F1
#
_cell.length_a   1.000
_cell.length_b   1.000
_cell.length_c   1.000
_cell.angle_alpha   90.00
_cell.angle_beta   90.00
_cell.angle_gamma   90.00
#
_symmetry.space_group_name_H-M   'P 1'
#
loop_
_entity.id
_entity.type
_entity.pdbx_description
1 polymer ?
#
loop_
_entity_poly.entity_id
_entity_poly.type
_entity_poly.pdbx_seq_one_letter_code
_entity_poly.pdbx_strand_id
1 'polypeptide(L)'
;MIEARERTDMILPNSVPKLMLSYLNQLNRTIEADNKRDILAVQQDAQAIAWACLQQTYRPTTIKKTVALAALAALDDATPPQERLTYLEKRLQLLQTPEPGDSTRIILDPLAEYLAAAYWVERTCQQADPPGTWATFFESIDQKLAQAQETPEVIRGFLLALYDCCLDNSHHDGIPPDLPNQLLDKAKIDSNQLLQQQEARRIQKLIAELSAPEEEFRIEAALKLSQRGAPAQIAEPELVGMLENPNQTLAPREAAAQALGQLGVGAAALLKLLTQAQADVSLRRSAAEALGQMQAGKADLLHILESDHPLTLRQGAARALGLIGAPSGDPVPMLIPQLVYGEVKTEVRAIRVWREALPEALTLELVAIPGGDFVMGSPPDEASRDWYPSSYPDTEGLDVEGQHAVTLQPFWMGQHPVTQAQWRAVAALPAVNRELEPNPASFKGDHRPVEQVTWYDAMEFCARLSQYTGKTYRLPSEAEWEYACRAGTTSPFFMGETLSTDIANYNGHYTYGASSTGIYRETTTEVGSFGVNAFGLADMHGNVYDWCLDHWHPSYDGAPTDGSAWVTEGDERYRIVRGGSWYDNPDNCRSAVRGRSSPGNRNDIVGFRVVCVSPWT
;
A
#
# COMPACT_ATOMS: atom_id res chain seq x y z
N MET A 1 -24.18 -10.24 -34.61
CA MET A 1 -25.04 -9.02 -34.59
C MET A 1 -24.36 -7.88 -33.83
N ILE A 2 -23.06 -7.68 -34.07
CA ILE A 2 -22.34 -6.46 -33.70
C ILE A 2 -21.67 -6.04 -34.99
N GLU A 3 -22.42 -5.32 -35.82
CA GLU A 3 -21.87 -4.56 -36.95
C GLU A 3 -22.95 -3.59 -37.38
N ALA A 4 -22.95 -2.42 -36.73
CA ALA A 4 -23.34 -1.11 -37.26
C ALA A 4 -23.73 -0.18 -36.10
N ARG A 5 -22.78 0.63 -35.63
CA ARG A 5 -22.90 2.10 -35.62
C ARG A 5 -21.69 2.71 -34.91
N GLU A 6 -20.82 3.28 -35.72
CA GLU A 6 -19.79 4.22 -35.31
C GLU A 6 -20.41 5.49 -34.70
N ARG A 7 -19.60 6.13 -33.83
CA ARG A 7 -19.71 7.49 -33.27
C ARG A 7 -20.81 7.72 -32.24
N THR A 8 -20.48 7.42 -31.00
CA THR A 8 -20.80 8.29 -29.86
C THR A 8 -19.71 8.11 -28.82
N ASP A 9 -19.19 9.20 -28.27
CA ASP A 9 -18.31 9.21 -27.08
C ASP A 9 -19.08 8.65 -25.87
N MET A 10 -19.35 7.35 -25.86
CA MET A 10 -20.00 6.67 -24.77
C MET A 10 -18.93 5.93 -23.99
N ILE A 11 -18.60 6.49 -22.82
CA ILE A 11 -17.95 5.76 -21.76
C ILE A 11 -18.79 4.49 -21.54
N LEU A 12 -18.23 3.34 -21.90
CA LEU A 12 -18.88 2.04 -21.66
C LEU A 12 -19.08 1.88 -20.15
N PRO A 13 -20.28 1.48 -19.69
CA PRO A 13 -20.53 1.28 -18.27
C PRO A 13 -19.55 0.29 -17.64
N ASN A 14 -19.11 0.57 -16.42
CA ASN A 14 -18.08 -0.20 -15.73
C ASN A 14 -18.56 -1.56 -15.18
N SER A 15 -19.81 -1.97 -15.45
CA SER A 15 -20.41 -3.24 -15.02
C SER A 15 -21.43 -3.78 -16.04
N VAL A 16 -21.62 -5.10 -16.04
CA VAL A 16 -22.57 -5.77 -16.95
C VAL A 16 -24.03 -5.36 -16.67
N PRO A 17 -24.51 -5.25 -15.42
CA PRO A 17 -25.86 -4.77 -15.14
C PRO A 17 -26.13 -3.37 -15.71
N LYS A 18 -25.18 -2.44 -15.52
CA LYS A 18 -25.30 -1.08 -16.09
C LYS A 18 -25.23 -1.08 -17.61
N LEU A 19 -24.47 -1.99 -18.22
CA LEU A 19 -24.46 -2.17 -19.67
C LEU A 19 -25.83 -2.62 -20.21
N MET A 20 -26.48 -3.58 -19.55
CA MET A 20 -27.82 -4.07 -19.93
C MET A 20 -28.89 -2.97 -19.79
N LEU A 21 -28.84 -2.19 -18.70
CA LEU A 21 -29.72 -1.03 -18.53
C LEU A 21 -29.43 0.07 -19.56
N SER A 22 -28.15 0.31 -19.88
CA SER A 22 -27.77 1.27 -20.93
C SER A 22 -28.32 0.87 -22.30
N TYR A 23 -28.30 -0.42 -22.64
CA TYR A 23 -28.91 -0.93 -23.87
C TYR A 23 -30.42 -0.65 -23.91
N LEU A 24 -31.14 -0.95 -22.83
CA LEU A 24 -32.58 -0.64 -22.73
C LEU A 24 -32.86 0.86 -22.86
N ASN A 25 -32.05 1.68 -22.19
CA ASN A 25 -32.16 3.14 -22.26
C ASN A 25 -31.91 3.66 -23.67
N GLN A 26 -30.97 3.05 -24.40
CA GLN A 26 -30.67 3.40 -25.78
C GLN A 26 -31.85 3.07 -26.69
N LEU A 27 -32.47 1.89 -26.55
CA LEU A 27 -33.69 1.55 -27.29
C LEU A 27 -34.78 2.62 -27.04
N ASN A 28 -35.03 2.99 -25.79
CA ASN A 28 -36.01 4.02 -25.45
C ASN A 28 -35.64 5.41 -26.00
N ARG A 29 -34.35 5.75 -26.07
CA ARG A 29 -33.87 7.02 -26.65
C ARG A 29 -34.09 7.13 -28.16
N THR A 30 -34.22 6.01 -28.87
CA THR A 30 -34.50 6.02 -30.31
C THR A 30 -35.96 6.28 -30.66
N ILE A 31 -36.86 6.33 -29.67
CA ILE A 31 -38.28 6.65 -29.86
C ILE A 31 -38.47 8.18 -29.93
N GLU A 32 -39.34 8.63 -30.84
CA GLU A 32 -39.71 10.04 -31.00
C GLU A 32 -40.22 10.63 -29.67
N ALA A 33 -39.85 11.89 -29.39
CA ALA A 33 -40.05 12.53 -28.09
C ALA A 33 -41.52 12.53 -27.62
N ASP A 34 -42.47 12.79 -28.52
CA ASP A 34 -43.91 12.85 -28.21
C ASP A 34 -44.51 11.48 -27.84
N ASN A 35 -43.80 10.39 -28.14
CA ASN A 35 -44.21 9.02 -27.88
C ASN A 35 -43.29 8.31 -26.87
N LYS A 36 -42.34 9.03 -26.27
CA LYS A 36 -41.31 8.47 -25.41
C LYS A 36 -41.79 8.39 -23.96
N ARG A 37 -41.58 7.23 -23.32
CA ARG A 37 -41.85 7.08 -21.88
C ARG A 37 -40.61 7.36 -21.05
N ASP A 38 -40.83 7.71 -19.78
CA ASP A 38 -39.75 7.95 -18.82
C ASP A 38 -38.80 6.74 -18.74
N ILE A 39 -37.50 7.02 -18.59
CA ILE A 39 -36.47 5.99 -18.62
C ILE A 39 -36.60 5.04 -17.44
N LEU A 40 -36.86 5.55 -16.23
CA LEU A 40 -36.97 4.74 -15.02
C LEU A 40 -38.22 3.88 -15.07
N ALA A 41 -39.36 4.44 -15.51
CA ALA A 41 -40.59 3.69 -15.70
C ALA A 41 -40.42 2.53 -16.71
N VAL A 42 -39.72 2.75 -17.82
CA VAL A 42 -39.42 1.70 -18.81
C VAL A 42 -38.51 0.62 -18.23
N GLN A 43 -37.51 1.00 -17.43
CA GLN A 43 -36.65 0.04 -16.73
C GLN A 43 -37.46 -0.85 -15.79
N GLN A 44 -38.30 -0.26 -14.93
CA GLN A 44 -39.14 -0.97 -13.98
C GLN A 44 -40.12 -1.92 -14.69
N ASP A 45 -40.74 -1.49 -15.79
CA ASP A 45 -41.63 -2.33 -16.60
C ASP A 45 -40.90 -3.54 -17.17
N ALA A 46 -39.72 -3.31 -17.75
CA ALA A 46 -38.90 -4.37 -18.35
C ALA A 46 -38.39 -5.35 -17.30
N GLN A 47 -37.91 -4.85 -16.15
CA GLN A 47 -37.50 -5.62 -14.97
C GLN A 47 -38.64 -6.50 -14.43
N ALA A 48 -39.85 -5.95 -14.28
CA ALA A 48 -41.01 -6.70 -13.78
C ALA A 48 -41.45 -7.81 -14.74
N ILE A 49 -41.46 -7.54 -16.06
CA ILE A 49 -41.76 -8.58 -17.05
C ILE A 49 -40.65 -9.65 -17.07
N ALA A 50 -39.39 -9.24 -17.01
CA ALA A 50 -38.26 -10.16 -16.96
C ALA A 50 -38.38 -11.12 -15.77
N TRP A 51 -38.64 -10.59 -14.57
CA TRP A 51 -38.88 -11.40 -13.40
C TRP A 51 -40.09 -12.33 -13.59
N ALA A 52 -41.21 -11.85 -14.14
CA ALA A 52 -42.35 -12.69 -14.42
C ALA A 52 -42.02 -13.87 -15.36
N CYS A 53 -41.13 -13.65 -16.35
CA CYS A 53 -40.65 -14.66 -17.27
C CYS A 53 -39.73 -15.71 -16.62
N LEU A 54 -39.05 -15.36 -15.52
CA LEU A 54 -38.08 -16.21 -14.86
C LEU A 54 -38.59 -16.85 -13.56
N GLN A 55 -39.49 -16.20 -12.82
CA GLN A 55 -39.82 -16.56 -11.43
C GLN A 55 -40.24 -18.02 -11.20
N GLN A 56 -40.79 -18.69 -12.21
CA GLN A 56 -41.24 -20.08 -12.09
C GLN A 56 -40.10 -21.08 -12.19
N THR A 57 -39.11 -20.84 -13.05
CA THR A 57 -38.07 -21.83 -13.42
C THR A 57 -36.65 -21.29 -13.30
N TYR A 58 -36.49 -20.02 -12.96
CA TYR A 58 -35.25 -19.23 -13.00
C TYR A 58 -34.56 -19.25 -14.37
N ARG A 59 -35.32 -19.51 -15.44
CA ARG A 59 -34.89 -19.49 -16.84
C ARG A 59 -35.77 -18.55 -17.64
N PRO A 60 -35.26 -17.88 -18.68
CA PRO A 60 -36.11 -17.11 -19.59
C PRO A 60 -37.17 -18.02 -20.24
N THR A 61 -38.44 -17.84 -19.85
CA THR A 61 -39.56 -18.60 -20.41
C THR A 61 -40.64 -17.67 -20.96
N THR A 62 -41.55 -18.25 -21.76
CA THR A 62 -42.72 -17.55 -22.25
C THR A 62 -43.83 -17.55 -21.20
N ILE A 63 -44.43 -16.38 -20.96
CA ILE A 63 -45.55 -16.20 -20.04
C ILE A 63 -46.82 -15.75 -20.78
N LYS A 64 -48.00 -16.02 -20.24
CA LYS A 64 -49.24 -15.48 -20.81
C LYS A 64 -49.28 -13.96 -20.69
N LYS A 65 -49.87 -13.26 -21.65
CA LYS A 65 -50.03 -11.79 -21.60
C LYS A 65 -50.81 -11.36 -20.37
N THR A 66 -51.77 -12.17 -19.90
CA THR A 66 -52.48 -11.93 -18.64
C THR A 66 -51.56 -11.86 -17.42
N VAL A 67 -50.49 -12.68 -17.39
CA VAL A 67 -49.48 -12.64 -16.32
C VAL A 67 -48.59 -11.42 -16.46
N ALA A 68 -48.18 -11.06 -17.69
CA ALA A 68 -47.41 -9.85 -17.94
C ALA A 68 -48.17 -8.58 -17.53
N LEU A 69 -49.48 -8.51 -17.84
CA LEU A 69 -50.35 -7.41 -17.44
C LEU A 69 -50.49 -7.32 -15.92
N ALA A 70 -50.63 -8.47 -15.23
CA ALA A 70 -50.68 -8.50 -13.77
C ALA A 70 -49.37 -8.02 -13.13
N ALA A 71 -48.21 -8.39 -13.71
CA ALA A 71 -46.90 -7.92 -13.23
C ALA A 71 -46.74 -6.40 -13.39
N LEU A 72 -47.18 -5.84 -14.51
CA LEU A 72 -47.17 -4.39 -14.74
C LEU A 72 -48.15 -3.66 -13.82
N ALA A 73 -49.34 -4.22 -13.59
CA ALA A 73 -50.36 -3.65 -12.70
C ALA A 73 -49.93 -3.59 -11.23
N ALA A 74 -48.95 -4.41 -10.82
CA ALA A 74 -48.39 -4.39 -9.47
C ALA A 74 -47.36 -3.26 -9.26
N LEU A 75 -47.02 -2.50 -10.29
CA LEU A 75 -46.14 -1.32 -10.21
C LEU A 75 -46.99 -0.05 -10.15
N ASP A 76 -46.53 0.92 -9.36
CA ASP A 76 -47.19 2.23 -9.21
C ASP A 76 -46.84 3.15 -10.39
N ASP A 77 -47.62 3.07 -11.47
CA ASP A 77 -47.51 3.92 -12.67
C ASP A 77 -48.92 4.28 -13.17
N ALA A 78 -49.14 5.55 -13.50
CA ALA A 78 -50.43 6.07 -13.97
C ALA A 78 -50.84 5.54 -15.36
N THR A 79 -49.89 5.03 -16.14
CA THR A 79 -50.11 4.49 -17.49
C THR A 79 -50.75 3.10 -17.40
N PRO A 80 -51.82 2.81 -18.15
CA PRO A 80 -52.48 1.50 -18.11
C PRO A 80 -51.52 0.35 -18.48
N PRO A 81 -51.57 -0.81 -17.79
CA PRO A 81 -50.71 -1.96 -18.07
C PRO A 81 -50.73 -2.43 -19.53
N GLN A 82 -51.88 -2.30 -20.21
CA GLN A 82 -52.03 -2.66 -21.61
C GLN A 82 -51.19 -1.79 -22.55
N GLU A 83 -51.14 -0.49 -22.28
CA GLU A 83 -50.36 0.47 -23.06
C GLU A 83 -48.87 0.27 -22.82
N ARG A 84 -48.50 0.02 -21.56
CA ARG A 84 -47.12 -0.31 -21.14
C ARG A 84 -46.61 -1.58 -21.80
N LEU A 85 -47.41 -2.65 -21.81
CA LEU A 85 -47.06 -3.89 -22.51
C LEU A 85 -46.93 -3.68 -24.02
N THR A 86 -47.85 -2.92 -24.62
CA THR A 86 -47.81 -2.57 -26.05
C THR A 86 -46.57 -1.75 -26.39
N TYR A 87 -46.11 -0.90 -25.47
CA TYR A 87 -44.90 -0.10 -25.63
C TYR A 87 -43.66 -0.99 -25.72
N LEU A 88 -43.49 -1.91 -24.77
CA LEU A 88 -42.36 -2.84 -24.76
C LEU A 88 -42.39 -3.80 -25.98
N GLU A 89 -43.58 -4.24 -26.38
CA GLU A 89 -43.77 -5.16 -27.51
C GLU A 89 -43.56 -4.48 -28.87
N LYS A 90 -44.25 -3.36 -29.13
CA LYS A 90 -44.30 -2.77 -30.48
C LYS A 90 -43.32 -1.62 -30.70
N ARG A 91 -42.98 -0.85 -29.65
CA ARG A 91 -42.11 0.33 -29.79
C ARG A 91 -40.66 -0.03 -29.52
N LEU A 92 -40.38 -0.66 -28.38
CA LEU A 92 -39.02 -1.09 -28.04
C LEU A 92 -38.62 -2.39 -28.73
N GLN A 93 -39.59 -3.16 -29.21
CA GLN A 93 -39.36 -4.51 -29.75
C GLN A 93 -38.51 -5.35 -28.80
N LEU A 94 -38.80 -5.25 -27.50
CA LEU A 94 -38.10 -5.98 -26.44
C LEU A 94 -38.70 -7.38 -26.24
N LEU A 95 -39.99 -7.51 -26.59
CA LEU A 95 -40.79 -8.69 -26.38
C LEU A 95 -41.11 -9.41 -27.69
N GLN A 96 -41.03 -10.73 -27.68
CA GLN A 96 -41.50 -11.59 -28.76
C GLN A 96 -42.83 -12.23 -28.38
N THR A 97 -43.75 -12.30 -29.35
CA THR A 97 -44.98 -13.10 -29.29
C THR A 97 -44.79 -14.38 -30.11
N PRO A 98 -44.58 -15.55 -29.48
CA PRO A 98 -44.55 -16.81 -30.21
C PRO A 98 -45.92 -17.08 -30.84
N GLU A 99 -45.98 -17.29 -32.15
CA GLU A 99 -47.26 -17.54 -32.81
C GLU A 99 -47.74 -19.00 -32.67
N PRO A 100 -49.07 -19.23 -32.60
CA PRO A 100 -50.13 -18.26 -32.31
C PRO A 100 -50.66 -18.47 -30.90
N GLY A 101 -50.46 -17.51 -30.00
CA GLY A 101 -51.25 -17.51 -28.76
C GLY A 101 -50.67 -16.66 -27.65
N ASP A 102 -51.42 -15.61 -27.28
CA ASP A 102 -51.55 -14.94 -25.97
C ASP A 102 -50.36 -14.97 -24.99
N SER A 103 -49.13 -15.04 -25.49
CA SER A 103 -47.94 -15.30 -24.69
C SER A 103 -46.81 -14.43 -25.17
N THR A 104 -45.91 -14.07 -24.26
CA THR A 104 -44.82 -13.14 -24.51
C THR A 104 -43.57 -13.55 -23.73
N ARG A 105 -42.39 -13.24 -24.27
CA ARG A 105 -41.09 -13.37 -23.60
C ARG A 105 -40.17 -12.23 -24.02
N ILE A 106 -39.16 -11.92 -23.22
CA ILE A 106 -38.05 -11.05 -23.65
C ILE A 106 -37.22 -11.79 -24.71
N ILE A 107 -36.79 -11.07 -25.75
CA ILE A 107 -36.11 -11.64 -26.93
C ILE A 107 -34.72 -12.18 -26.59
N LEU A 108 -33.95 -11.44 -25.78
CA LEU A 108 -32.57 -11.79 -25.46
C LEU A 108 -32.51 -12.40 -24.06
N ASP A 109 -32.14 -13.67 -23.99
CA ASP A 109 -32.06 -14.43 -22.74
C ASP A 109 -31.11 -13.77 -21.71
N PRO A 110 -29.89 -13.33 -22.07
CA PRO A 110 -29.04 -12.61 -21.12
C PRO A 110 -29.69 -11.32 -20.61
N LEU A 111 -30.39 -10.58 -21.47
CA LEU A 111 -31.07 -9.35 -21.04
C LEU A 111 -32.21 -9.67 -20.08
N ALA A 112 -32.97 -10.74 -20.33
CA ALA A 112 -34.02 -11.22 -19.44
C ALA A 112 -33.45 -11.63 -18.07
N GLU A 113 -32.32 -12.34 -18.05
CA GLU A 113 -31.64 -12.75 -16.82
C GLU A 113 -31.15 -11.55 -16.00
N TYR A 114 -30.47 -10.58 -16.61
CA TYR A 114 -29.98 -9.38 -15.90
C TYR A 114 -31.10 -8.45 -15.43
N LEU A 115 -32.16 -8.26 -16.23
CA LEU A 115 -33.31 -7.45 -15.81
C LEU A 115 -34.08 -8.12 -14.66
N ALA A 116 -34.25 -9.44 -14.71
CA ALA A 116 -34.87 -10.20 -13.62
C ALA A 116 -34.00 -10.19 -12.34
N ALA A 117 -32.67 -10.28 -12.48
CA ALA A 117 -31.74 -10.24 -11.37
C ALA A 117 -31.76 -8.86 -10.68
N ALA A 118 -31.72 -7.78 -11.47
CA ALA A 118 -31.83 -6.41 -10.96
C ALA A 118 -33.16 -6.21 -10.20
N TYR A 119 -34.29 -6.63 -10.79
CA TYR A 119 -35.60 -6.58 -10.13
C TYR A 119 -35.59 -7.28 -8.77
N TRP A 120 -35.01 -8.48 -8.71
CA TRP A 120 -34.99 -9.30 -7.51
C TRP A 120 -34.11 -8.71 -6.41
N VAL A 121 -32.89 -8.26 -6.75
CA VAL A 121 -31.97 -7.62 -5.81
C VAL A 121 -32.57 -6.34 -5.24
N GLU A 122 -33.08 -5.46 -6.10
CA GLU A 122 -33.69 -4.19 -5.68
C GLU A 122 -34.83 -4.40 -4.68
N ARG A 123 -35.74 -5.35 -4.95
CA ARG A 123 -36.87 -5.64 -4.06
C ARG A 123 -36.45 -6.33 -2.78
N THR A 124 -35.47 -7.22 -2.83
CA THR A 124 -34.97 -7.93 -1.63
C THR A 124 -34.32 -6.97 -0.67
N CYS A 125 -33.54 -6.01 -1.18
CA CYS A 125 -32.93 -4.94 -0.39
C CYS A 125 -33.94 -4.01 0.30
N GLN A 126 -35.19 -3.97 -0.18
CA GLN A 126 -36.29 -3.17 0.40
C GLN A 126 -37.14 -3.95 1.42
N GLN A 127 -36.88 -5.26 1.64
CA GLN A 127 -37.62 -6.08 2.60
C GLN A 127 -37.18 -5.81 4.05
N ALA A 128 -38.04 -6.18 5.01
CA ALA A 128 -37.78 -6.01 6.44
C ALA A 128 -36.68 -6.95 6.99
N ASP A 129 -36.48 -8.13 6.38
CA ASP A 129 -35.41 -9.09 6.69
C ASP A 129 -34.78 -9.63 5.39
N PRO A 130 -33.85 -8.88 4.78
CA PRO A 130 -33.18 -9.29 3.55
C PRO A 130 -32.38 -10.61 3.69
N PRO A 131 -31.60 -10.86 4.76
CA PRO A 131 -30.91 -12.13 4.94
C PRO A 131 -31.84 -13.35 4.95
N GLY A 132 -32.97 -13.29 5.67
CA GLY A 132 -33.98 -14.34 5.65
C GLY A 132 -34.62 -14.53 4.27
N THR A 133 -34.76 -13.45 3.51
CA THR A 133 -35.28 -13.49 2.13
C THR A 133 -34.31 -14.20 1.17
N TRP A 134 -33.00 -13.98 1.33
CA TRP A 134 -31.99 -14.70 0.54
C TRP A 134 -31.95 -16.21 0.84
N ALA A 135 -32.03 -16.58 2.12
CA ALA A 135 -32.06 -17.98 2.54
C ALA A 135 -33.26 -18.74 1.93
N THR A 136 -34.46 -18.16 2.06
CA THR A 136 -35.69 -18.73 1.46
C THR A 136 -35.64 -18.77 -0.07
N PHE A 137 -35.01 -17.79 -0.70
CA PHE A 137 -34.77 -17.79 -2.14
C PHE A 137 -33.88 -18.95 -2.58
N PHE A 138 -32.76 -19.22 -1.89
CA PHE A 138 -31.90 -20.35 -2.20
C PHE A 138 -32.61 -21.70 -2.01
N GLU A 139 -33.39 -21.85 -0.93
CA GLU A 139 -34.23 -23.05 -0.74
C GLU A 139 -35.20 -23.24 -1.89
N SER A 140 -35.80 -22.17 -2.40
CA SER A 140 -36.73 -22.23 -3.53
C SER A 140 -36.05 -22.68 -4.83
N ILE A 141 -34.78 -22.30 -5.04
CA ILE A 141 -33.96 -22.77 -6.18
C ILE A 141 -33.78 -24.28 -6.06
N ASP A 142 -33.35 -24.75 -4.89
CA ASP A 142 -33.08 -26.17 -4.67
C ASP A 142 -34.35 -27.02 -4.82
N GLN A 143 -35.48 -26.55 -4.29
CA GLN A 143 -36.77 -27.22 -4.45
C GLN A 143 -37.22 -27.32 -5.92
N LYS A 144 -37.14 -26.22 -6.69
CA LYS A 144 -37.57 -26.21 -8.10
C LYS A 144 -36.67 -27.07 -8.97
N LEU A 145 -35.35 -27.03 -8.77
CA LEU A 145 -34.41 -27.88 -9.49
C LEU A 145 -34.64 -29.37 -9.16
N ALA A 146 -34.86 -29.70 -7.89
CA ALA A 146 -35.17 -31.06 -7.47
C ALA A 146 -36.48 -31.58 -8.08
N GLN A 147 -37.53 -30.76 -8.09
CA GLN A 147 -38.82 -31.10 -8.72
C GLN A 147 -38.69 -31.33 -10.23
N ALA A 148 -37.83 -30.57 -10.91
CA ALA A 148 -37.59 -30.69 -12.35
C ALA A 148 -36.56 -31.79 -12.70
N GLN A 149 -35.89 -32.41 -11.71
CA GLN A 149 -34.75 -33.31 -11.91
C GLN A 149 -33.61 -32.66 -12.71
N GLU A 150 -33.38 -31.37 -12.48
CA GLU A 150 -32.37 -30.58 -13.18
C GLU A 150 -31.21 -30.20 -12.26
N THR A 151 -30.07 -29.85 -12.85
CA THR A 151 -28.90 -29.39 -12.11
C THR A 151 -28.76 -27.86 -12.20
N PRO A 152 -28.10 -27.20 -11.23
CA PRO A 152 -27.99 -25.73 -11.20
C PRO A 152 -27.38 -25.08 -12.46
N GLU A 153 -26.65 -25.84 -13.27
CA GLU A 153 -26.08 -25.38 -14.54
C GLU A 153 -27.14 -24.84 -15.51
N VAL A 154 -28.39 -25.33 -15.46
CA VAL A 154 -29.47 -24.86 -16.36
C VAL A 154 -29.96 -23.45 -16.04
N ILE A 155 -29.63 -22.92 -14.84
CA ILE A 155 -29.96 -21.55 -14.40
C ILE A 155 -28.70 -20.70 -14.22
N ARG A 156 -27.55 -21.16 -14.74
CA ARG A 156 -26.24 -20.52 -14.54
C ARG A 156 -26.22 -19.06 -15.00
N GLY A 157 -26.86 -18.74 -16.12
CA GLY A 157 -26.91 -17.36 -16.64
C GLY A 157 -27.59 -16.41 -15.65
N PHE A 158 -28.73 -16.81 -15.10
CA PHE A 158 -29.42 -16.05 -14.06
C PHE A 158 -28.64 -15.94 -12.74
N LEU A 159 -27.96 -17.00 -12.30
CA LEU A 159 -27.12 -16.95 -11.10
C LEU A 159 -25.92 -15.98 -11.25
N LEU A 160 -25.31 -15.94 -12.44
CA LEU A 160 -24.25 -14.97 -12.78
C LEU A 160 -24.79 -13.54 -12.83
N ALA A 161 -25.98 -13.35 -13.40
CA ALA A 161 -26.63 -12.04 -13.41
C ALA A 161 -26.92 -11.54 -11.99
N LEU A 162 -27.39 -12.41 -11.09
CA LEU A 162 -27.56 -12.09 -9.66
C LEU A 162 -26.23 -11.74 -9.00
N TYR A 163 -25.17 -12.51 -9.26
CA TYR A 163 -23.83 -12.23 -8.74
C TYR A 163 -23.35 -10.83 -9.12
N ASP A 164 -23.41 -10.49 -10.41
CA ASP A 164 -22.98 -9.18 -10.90
C ASP A 164 -23.84 -8.04 -10.33
N CYS A 165 -25.17 -8.24 -10.24
CA CYS A 165 -26.07 -7.26 -9.62
C CYS A 165 -25.79 -7.09 -8.11
N CYS A 166 -25.40 -8.14 -7.40
CA CYS A 166 -25.03 -8.05 -5.98
C CYS A 166 -23.72 -7.29 -5.79
N LEU A 167 -22.72 -7.51 -6.65
CA LEU A 167 -21.47 -6.76 -6.61
C LEU A 167 -21.68 -5.25 -6.86
N ASP A 168 -22.52 -4.92 -7.85
CA ASP A 168 -22.88 -3.53 -8.17
C ASP A 168 -23.61 -2.81 -7.02
N ASN A 169 -24.22 -3.57 -6.10
CA ASN A 169 -24.97 -3.07 -4.95
C ASN A 169 -24.34 -3.49 -3.61
N SER A 170 -23.07 -3.88 -3.60
CA SER A 170 -22.37 -4.44 -2.44
C SER A 170 -22.31 -3.54 -1.20
N HIS A 171 -22.57 -2.24 -1.36
CA HIS A 171 -22.67 -1.27 -0.26
C HIS A 171 -24.02 -1.28 0.47
N HIS A 172 -25.02 -2.01 -0.03
CA HIS A 172 -26.36 -2.05 0.57
C HIS A 172 -26.41 -3.10 1.69
N ASP A 173 -26.90 -2.71 2.88
CA ASP A 173 -27.04 -3.58 4.07
C ASP A 173 -27.91 -4.84 3.85
N GLY A 174 -28.61 -4.93 2.70
CA GLY A 174 -29.48 -6.04 2.34
C GLY A 174 -28.76 -7.17 1.59
N ILE A 175 -27.47 -7.01 1.32
CA ILE A 175 -26.62 -7.98 0.62
C ILE A 175 -25.59 -8.54 1.60
N PRO A 176 -25.75 -9.80 2.06
CA PRO A 176 -24.76 -10.43 2.92
C PRO A 176 -23.38 -10.51 2.25
N PRO A 177 -22.27 -10.31 2.98
CA PRO A 177 -20.91 -10.32 2.41
C PRO A 177 -20.56 -11.63 1.68
N ASP A 178 -21.06 -12.76 2.17
CA ASP A 178 -20.80 -14.09 1.58
C ASP A 178 -21.74 -14.46 0.43
N LEU A 179 -22.80 -13.67 0.18
CA LEU A 179 -23.81 -13.99 -0.83
C LEU A 179 -23.22 -14.15 -2.25
N PRO A 180 -22.31 -13.28 -2.73
CA PRO A 180 -21.71 -13.47 -4.05
C PRO A 180 -20.99 -14.81 -4.19
N ASN A 181 -20.28 -15.26 -3.15
CA ASN A 181 -19.60 -16.56 -3.15
C ASN A 181 -20.61 -17.72 -3.18
N GLN A 182 -21.69 -17.64 -2.39
CA GLN A 182 -22.76 -18.64 -2.41
C GLN A 182 -23.44 -18.78 -3.78
N LEU A 183 -23.62 -17.65 -4.50
CA LEU A 183 -24.17 -17.65 -5.86
C LEU A 183 -23.24 -18.35 -6.86
N LEU A 184 -21.92 -18.11 -6.77
CA LEU A 184 -20.92 -18.78 -7.62
C LEU A 184 -20.83 -20.28 -7.33
N ASP A 185 -20.82 -20.66 -6.05
CA ASP A 185 -20.83 -22.07 -5.63
C ASP A 185 -22.06 -22.80 -6.18
N LYS A 186 -23.25 -22.18 -6.07
CA LYS A 186 -24.48 -22.75 -6.60
C LYS A 186 -24.48 -22.79 -8.14
N ALA A 187 -23.84 -21.83 -8.81
CA ALA A 187 -23.65 -21.85 -10.26
C ALA A 187 -22.63 -22.91 -10.73
N LYS A 188 -21.93 -23.56 -9.78
CA LYS A 188 -20.78 -24.45 -10.00
C LYS A 188 -19.74 -23.79 -10.90
N ILE A 189 -19.51 -22.51 -10.65
CA ILE A 189 -18.44 -21.74 -11.28
C ILE A 189 -17.32 -21.73 -10.26
N ASP A 190 -16.14 -22.16 -10.70
CA ASP A 190 -14.95 -22.01 -9.88
C ASP A 190 -14.69 -20.51 -9.69
N SER A 191 -15.05 -19.99 -8.51
CA SER A 191 -14.90 -18.59 -8.14
C SER A 191 -13.44 -18.13 -8.34
N ASN A 192 -12.47 -19.00 -8.05
CA ASN A 192 -11.07 -18.71 -8.27
C ASN A 192 -10.74 -18.56 -9.75
N GLN A 193 -11.29 -19.43 -10.60
CA GLN A 193 -11.07 -19.35 -12.04
C GLN A 193 -11.70 -18.08 -12.64
N LEU A 194 -12.89 -17.67 -12.18
CA LEU A 194 -13.53 -16.43 -12.61
C LEU A 194 -12.74 -15.20 -12.16
N LEU A 195 -12.30 -15.16 -10.89
CA LEU A 195 -11.47 -14.09 -10.35
C LEU A 195 -10.13 -13.99 -11.10
N GLN A 196 -9.49 -15.12 -11.40
CA GLN A 196 -8.27 -15.17 -12.22
C GLN A 196 -8.52 -14.63 -13.64
N GLN A 197 -9.64 -14.98 -14.27
CA GLN A 197 -9.98 -14.44 -15.59
C GLN A 197 -10.26 -12.94 -15.57
N GLN A 198 -10.96 -12.44 -14.54
CA GLN A 198 -11.21 -11.01 -14.35
C GLN A 198 -9.90 -10.27 -14.12
N GLU A 199 -9.01 -10.81 -13.29
CA GLU A 199 -7.71 -10.20 -13.02
C GLU A 199 -6.81 -10.21 -14.26
N ALA A 200 -6.81 -11.30 -15.04
CA ALA A 200 -6.11 -11.35 -16.32
C ALA A 200 -6.61 -10.27 -17.30
N ARG A 201 -7.94 -10.05 -17.37
CA ARG A 201 -8.51 -8.97 -18.20
C ARG A 201 -8.11 -7.58 -17.72
N ARG A 202 -8.07 -7.36 -16.40
CA ARG A 202 -7.61 -6.09 -15.82
C ARG A 202 -6.14 -5.85 -16.13
N ILE A 203 -5.28 -6.85 -15.97
CA ILE A 203 -3.85 -6.78 -16.33
C ILE A 203 -3.69 -6.43 -17.80
N GLN A 204 -4.42 -7.10 -18.70
CA GLN A 204 -4.37 -6.79 -20.14
C GLN A 204 -4.79 -5.35 -20.46
N LYS A 205 -5.80 -4.82 -19.75
CA LYS A 205 -6.21 -3.41 -19.90
C LYS A 205 -5.09 -2.46 -19.46
N LEU A 206 -4.48 -2.72 -18.30
CA LEU A 206 -3.37 -1.90 -17.79
C LEU A 206 -2.14 -1.97 -18.74
N ILE A 207 -1.84 -3.13 -19.32
CA ILE A 207 -0.77 -3.28 -20.32
C ILE A 207 -1.04 -2.37 -21.52
N ALA A 208 -2.28 -2.32 -22.01
CA ALA A 208 -2.64 -1.42 -23.11
C ALA A 208 -2.50 0.07 -22.73
N GLU A 209 -2.78 0.42 -21.47
CA GLU A 209 -2.64 1.79 -20.95
C GLU A 209 -1.17 2.25 -20.83
N LEU A 210 -0.18 1.34 -20.81
CA LEU A 210 1.26 1.70 -20.85
C LEU A 210 1.65 2.43 -22.14
N SER A 211 0.87 2.28 -23.20
CA SER A 211 1.04 2.97 -24.49
C SER A 211 0.05 4.13 -24.69
N ALA A 212 -0.66 4.57 -23.64
CA ALA A 212 -1.59 5.69 -23.72
C ALA A 212 -0.87 7.00 -24.13
N PRO A 213 -1.55 7.94 -24.83
CA PRO A 213 -0.94 9.21 -25.21
C PRO A 213 -0.63 10.11 -24.00
N GLU A 214 -1.49 10.10 -22.98
CA GLU A 214 -1.29 10.83 -21.74
C GLU A 214 -0.27 10.14 -20.83
N GLU A 215 0.69 10.91 -20.28
CA GLU A 215 1.73 10.34 -19.43
C GLU A 215 1.24 9.85 -18.07
N GLU A 216 0.22 10.51 -17.52
CA GLU A 216 -0.39 10.16 -16.24
C GLU A 216 -0.97 8.72 -16.25
N PHE A 217 -1.65 8.35 -17.34
CA PHE A 217 -2.19 7.00 -17.50
C PHE A 217 -1.10 5.94 -17.60
N ARG A 218 0.02 6.25 -18.26
CA ARG A 218 1.15 5.31 -18.34
C ARG A 218 1.78 5.09 -16.97
N ILE A 219 1.98 6.17 -16.20
CA ILE A 219 2.53 6.10 -14.84
C ILE A 219 1.60 5.28 -13.95
N GLU A 220 0.31 5.61 -13.94
CA GLU A 220 -0.69 4.92 -13.12
C GLU A 220 -0.79 3.43 -13.50
N ALA A 221 -0.76 3.11 -14.79
CA ALA A 221 -0.76 1.73 -15.27
C ALA A 221 0.46 0.94 -14.78
N ALA A 222 1.67 1.50 -14.89
CA ALA A 222 2.90 0.87 -14.41
C ALA A 222 2.85 0.57 -12.90
N LEU A 223 2.41 1.55 -12.09
CA LEU A 223 2.29 1.40 -10.63
C LEU A 223 1.20 0.39 -10.24
N LYS A 224 0.07 0.35 -10.95
CA LYS A 224 -0.99 -0.65 -10.70
C LYS A 224 -0.57 -2.05 -11.09
N LEU A 225 0.24 -2.20 -12.15
CA LEU A 225 0.80 -3.48 -12.56
C LEU A 225 1.80 -4.00 -11.53
N SER A 226 2.65 -3.12 -10.99
CA SER A 226 3.67 -3.52 -10.01
C SER A 226 3.05 -4.10 -8.72
N GLN A 227 1.89 -3.60 -8.31
CA GLN A 227 1.12 -4.08 -7.15
C GLN A 227 0.44 -5.45 -7.34
N ARG A 228 0.48 -6.03 -8.55
CA ARG A 228 -0.24 -7.28 -8.89
C ARG A 228 0.62 -8.53 -8.81
N GLY A 229 1.92 -8.40 -8.59
CA GLY A 229 2.84 -9.51 -8.42
C GLY A 229 2.98 -10.39 -9.67
N ALA A 230 3.22 -11.69 -9.46
CA ALA A 230 3.57 -12.63 -10.53
C ALA A 230 2.64 -12.65 -11.77
N PRO A 231 1.29 -12.56 -11.63
CA PRO A 231 0.41 -12.49 -12.79
C PRO A 231 0.68 -11.33 -13.76
N ALA A 232 1.24 -10.22 -13.27
CA ALA A 232 1.53 -9.04 -14.08
C ALA A 232 2.91 -9.07 -14.76
N GLN A 233 3.73 -10.10 -14.53
CA GLN A 233 5.06 -10.24 -15.17
C GLN A 233 4.98 -10.28 -16.70
N ILE A 234 3.84 -10.68 -17.27
CA ILE A 234 3.58 -10.63 -18.73
C ILE A 234 3.67 -9.21 -19.33
N ALA A 235 3.64 -8.16 -18.49
CA ALA A 235 3.81 -6.77 -18.89
C ALA A 235 5.27 -6.38 -19.19
N GLU A 236 6.26 -7.26 -18.94
CA GLU A 236 7.69 -6.97 -19.13
C GLU A 236 8.02 -6.30 -20.46
N PRO A 237 7.55 -6.76 -21.63
CA PRO A 237 7.93 -6.16 -22.91
C PRO A 237 7.48 -4.69 -23.05
N GLU A 238 6.27 -4.38 -22.61
CA GLU A 238 5.71 -3.02 -22.69
C GLU A 238 6.36 -2.09 -21.65
N LEU A 239 6.65 -2.60 -20.45
CA LEU A 239 7.39 -1.86 -19.42
C LEU A 239 8.82 -1.55 -19.88
N VAL A 240 9.51 -2.50 -20.52
CA VAL A 240 10.85 -2.26 -21.11
C VAL A 240 10.74 -1.26 -22.27
N GLY A 241 9.71 -1.37 -23.12
CA GLY A 241 9.46 -0.39 -24.19
C GLY A 241 9.26 1.03 -23.65
N MET A 242 8.50 1.17 -22.56
CA MET A 242 8.30 2.43 -21.84
C MET A 242 9.62 2.96 -21.25
N LEU A 243 10.41 2.09 -20.61
CA LEU A 243 11.73 2.44 -20.03
C LEU A 243 12.73 2.95 -21.07
N GLU A 244 12.80 2.29 -22.23
CA GLU A 244 13.79 2.58 -23.28
C GLU A 244 13.38 3.71 -24.23
N ASN A 245 12.13 4.19 -24.17
CA ASN A 245 11.63 5.22 -25.09
C ASN A 245 12.35 6.58 -24.89
N PRO A 246 13.19 7.02 -25.85
CA PRO A 246 13.94 8.26 -25.71
C PRO A 246 13.08 9.51 -25.89
N ASN A 247 11.88 9.39 -26.48
CA ASN A 247 10.97 10.50 -26.72
C ASN A 247 10.04 10.78 -25.54
N GLN A 248 10.14 9.99 -24.46
CA GLN A 248 9.30 10.11 -23.28
C GLN A 248 9.98 10.92 -22.18
N THR A 249 9.16 11.58 -21.37
CA THR A 249 9.57 12.26 -20.14
C THR A 249 10.17 11.28 -19.12
N LEU A 250 10.85 11.83 -18.11
CA LEU A 250 11.56 11.04 -17.11
C LEU A 250 10.63 10.20 -16.23
N ALA A 251 9.54 10.80 -15.73
CA ALA A 251 8.67 10.18 -14.73
C ALA A 251 8.02 8.85 -15.19
N PRO A 252 7.49 8.73 -16.42
CA PRO A 252 7.04 7.43 -16.93
C PRO A 252 8.16 6.38 -16.97
N ARG A 253 9.37 6.77 -17.38
CA ARG A 253 10.51 5.84 -17.47
C ARG A 253 10.96 5.35 -16.08
N GLU A 254 10.94 6.23 -15.09
CA GLU A 254 11.19 5.87 -13.68
C GLU A 254 10.12 4.93 -13.13
N ALA A 255 8.83 5.20 -13.41
CA ALA A 255 7.73 4.34 -13.02
C ALA A 255 7.85 2.93 -13.64
N ALA A 256 8.30 2.86 -14.90
CA ALA A 256 8.60 1.59 -15.56
C ALA A 256 9.76 0.84 -14.89
N ALA A 257 10.87 1.53 -14.55
CA ALA A 257 11.98 0.93 -13.81
C ALA A 257 11.54 0.37 -12.46
N GLN A 258 10.75 1.13 -11.69
CA GLN A 258 10.17 0.70 -10.43
C GLN A 258 9.27 -0.53 -10.60
N ALA A 259 8.39 -0.53 -11.60
CA ALA A 259 7.49 -1.64 -11.86
C ALA A 259 8.26 -2.94 -12.24
N LEU A 260 9.29 -2.82 -13.07
CA LEU A 260 10.17 -3.94 -13.43
C LEU A 260 10.88 -4.54 -12.20
N GLY A 261 11.40 -3.67 -11.32
CA GLY A 261 12.04 -4.07 -10.07
C GLY A 261 11.10 -4.86 -9.15
N GLN A 262 9.89 -4.35 -8.92
CA GLN A 262 8.88 -5.00 -8.07
C GLN A 262 8.35 -6.31 -8.67
N LEU A 263 8.23 -6.40 -10.00
CA LEU A 263 7.78 -7.61 -10.69
C LEU A 263 8.88 -8.67 -10.81
N GLY A 264 10.15 -8.30 -10.60
CA GLY A 264 11.28 -9.21 -10.74
C GLY A 264 11.64 -9.55 -12.19
N VAL A 265 11.41 -8.63 -13.14
CA VAL A 265 11.63 -8.84 -14.59
C VAL A 265 12.44 -7.70 -15.23
N GLY A 266 12.98 -7.88 -16.44
CA GLY A 266 13.65 -6.80 -17.18
C GLY A 266 15.09 -6.43 -16.73
N ALA A 267 15.77 -7.28 -15.96
CA ALA A 267 17.13 -6.99 -15.41
C ALA A 267 18.14 -6.53 -16.49
N ALA A 268 18.10 -7.14 -17.68
CA ALA A 268 19.03 -6.82 -18.75
C ALA A 268 18.86 -5.37 -19.25
N ALA A 269 17.62 -4.88 -19.37
CA ALA A 269 17.33 -3.51 -19.76
C ALA A 269 17.78 -2.52 -18.66
N LEU A 270 17.53 -2.85 -17.40
CA LEU A 270 17.96 -2.05 -16.25
C LEU A 270 19.48 -1.96 -16.15
N LEU A 271 20.21 -3.07 -16.34
CA LEU A 271 21.69 -3.07 -16.35
C LEU A 271 22.24 -2.19 -17.47
N LYS A 272 21.70 -2.35 -18.68
CA LYS A 272 22.07 -1.53 -19.83
C LYS A 272 21.85 -0.04 -19.55
N LEU A 273 20.75 0.33 -18.91
CA LEU A 273 20.43 1.71 -18.54
C LEU A 273 21.35 2.22 -17.43
N LEU A 274 21.62 1.40 -16.41
CA LEU A 274 22.50 1.72 -15.28
C LEU A 274 23.91 2.13 -15.75
N THR A 275 24.45 1.44 -16.76
CA THR A 275 25.80 1.68 -17.29
C THR A 275 25.86 2.77 -18.38
N GLN A 276 24.73 3.33 -18.82
CA GLN A 276 24.72 4.40 -19.82
C GLN A 276 25.13 5.74 -19.20
N ALA A 277 26.36 6.19 -19.47
CA ALA A 277 26.88 7.44 -18.91
C ALA A 277 26.06 8.68 -19.30
N GLN A 278 25.42 8.69 -20.47
CA GLN A 278 24.59 9.80 -20.97
C GLN A 278 23.14 9.77 -20.47
N ALA A 279 22.71 8.68 -19.82
CA ALA A 279 21.37 8.60 -19.27
C ALA A 279 21.22 9.50 -18.03
N ASP A 280 19.99 9.97 -17.80
CA ASP A 280 19.66 10.82 -16.66
C ASP A 280 20.02 10.12 -15.34
N VAL A 281 20.59 10.89 -14.40
CA VAL A 281 21.10 10.36 -13.13
C VAL A 281 19.97 9.78 -12.27
N SER A 282 18.80 10.42 -12.24
CA SER A 282 17.65 9.93 -11.46
C SER A 282 17.12 8.63 -12.05
N LEU A 283 17.04 8.54 -13.38
CA LEU A 283 16.64 7.30 -14.05
C LEU A 283 17.63 6.15 -13.81
N ARG A 284 18.94 6.43 -13.85
CA ARG A 284 19.99 5.44 -13.53
C ARG A 284 19.91 5.00 -12.07
N ARG A 285 19.58 5.90 -11.14
CA ARG A 285 19.33 5.58 -9.74
C ARG A 285 18.11 4.65 -9.61
N SER A 286 16.99 4.95 -10.26
CA SER A 286 15.80 4.07 -10.27
C SER A 286 16.12 2.69 -10.84
N ALA A 287 16.99 2.60 -11.86
CA ALA A 287 17.47 1.33 -12.38
C ALA A 287 18.34 0.56 -11.37
N ALA A 288 19.23 1.25 -10.65
CA ALA A 288 20.04 0.65 -9.59
C ALA A 288 19.17 0.03 -8.50
N GLU A 289 18.17 0.77 -8.04
CA GLU A 289 17.25 0.36 -6.98
C GLU A 289 16.38 -0.83 -7.41
N ALA A 290 15.86 -0.80 -8.64
CA ALA A 290 15.13 -1.93 -9.22
C ALA A 290 16.01 -3.19 -9.29
N LEU A 291 17.28 -3.08 -9.71
CA LEU A 291 18.22 -4.19 -9.71
C LEU A 291 18.50 -4.74 -8.30
N GLY A 292 18.53 -3.86 -7.30
CA GLY A 292 18.61 -4.22 -5.90
C GLY A 292 17.46 -5.12 -5.45
N GLN A 293 16.21 -4.73 -5.78
CA GLN A 293 15.01 -5.53 -5.49
C GLN A 293 15.06 -6.91 -6.18
N MET A 294 15.64 -6.96 -7.38
CA MET A 294 15.80 -8.19 -8.17
C MET A 294 16.98 -9.07 -7.74
N GLN A 295 17.77 -8.66 -6.74
CA GLN A 295 19.00 -9.36 -6.35
C GLN A 295 20.01 -9.48 -7.51
N ALA A 296 20.07 -8.49 -8.42
CA ALA A 296 20.82 -8.54 -9.67
C ALA A 296 21.86 -7.40 -9.80
N GLY A 297 22.86 -7.57 -10.68
CA GLY A 297 23.77 -6.47 -11.04
C GLY A 297 24.82 -6.09 -10.00
N LYS A 298 25.16 -6.99 -9.07
CA LYS A 298 26.10 -6.72 -7.95
C LYS A 298 27.41 -6.06 -8.40
N ALA A 299 28.02 -6.55 -9.48
CA ALA A 299 29.31 -6.04 -9.96
C ALA A 299 29.20 -4.60 -10.51
N ASP A 300 28.15 -4.31 -11.28
CA ASP A 300 27.92 -2.97 -11.85
C ASP A 300 27.59 -1.96 -10.75
N LEU A 301 26.81 -2.36 -9.75
CA LEU A 301 26.48 -1.53 -8.59
C LEU A 301 27.70 -1.23 -7.73
N LEU A 302 28.58 -2.22 -7.50
CA LEU A 302 29.87 -2.03 -6.83
C LEU A 302 30.73 -1.01 -7.57
N HIS A 303 30.87 -1.16 -8.88
CA HIS A 303 31.62 -0.22 -9.70
C HIS A 303 31.06 1.21 -9.58
N ILE A 304 29.73 1.36 -9.58
CA ILE A 304 29.10 2.68 -9.41
C ILE A 304 29.37 3.26 -8.03
N LEU A 305 29.29 2.44 -6.99
CA LEU A 305 29.51 2.87 -5.62
C LEU A 305 30.97 3.34 -5.38
N GLU A 306 31.94 2.63 -5.96
CA GLU A 306 33.37 2.87 -5.77
C GLU A 306 33.93 3.98 -6.67
N SER A 307 33.26 4.29 -7.79
CA SER A 307 33.70 5.30 -8.76
C SER A 307 33.16 6.71 -8.44
N ASP A 308 33.73 7.71 -9.10
CA ASP A 308 33.34 9.13 -8.98
C ASP A 308 32.04 9.44 -9.76
N HIS A 309 30.93 8.86 -9.30
CA HIS A 309 29.59 9.13 -9.82
C HIS A 309 28.84 10.14 -8.94
N PRO A 310 27.77 10.80 -9.48
CA PRO A 310 26.92 11.68 -8.70
C PRO A 310 26.40 11.02 -7.41
N LEU A 311 26.33 11.80 -6.33
CA LEU A 311 25.95 11.33 -4.99
C LEU A 311 24.64 10.52 -5.00
N THR A 312 23.62 11.01 -5.68
CA THR A 312 22.30 10.37 -5.78
C THR A 312 22.36 8.98 -6.40
N LEU A 313 23.24 8.78 -7.39
CA LEU A 313 23.44 7.48 -8.02
C LEU A 313 24.24 6.54 -7.11
N ARG A 314 25.26 7.05 -6.41
CA ARG A 314 26.03 6.28 -5.43
C ARG A 314 25.16 5.85 -4.24
N GLN A 315 24.25 6.71 -3.78
CA GLN A 315 23.24 6.38 -2.76
C GLN A 315 22.32 5.25 -3.23
N GLY A 316 21.77 5.35 -4.45
CA GLY A 316 20.95 4.28 -5.03
C GLY A 316 21.70 2.95 -5.16
N ALA A 317 22.98 3.00 -5.57
CA ALA A 317 23.83 1.81 -5.67
C ALA A 317 24.14 1.18 -4.30
N ALA A 318 24.48 1.99 -3.30
CA ALA A 318 24.69 1.51 -1.93
C ALA A 318 23.45 0.82 -1.36
N ARG A 319 22.27 1.44 -1.57
CA ARG A 319 20.99 0.88 -1.16
C ARG A 319 20.69 -0.44 -1.86
N ALA A 320 20.88 -0.50 -3.17
CA ALA A 320 20.71 -1.72 -3.97
C ALA A 320 21.65 -2.85 -3.51
N LEU A 321 22.91 -2.53 -3.19
CA LEU A 321 23.87 -3.50 -2.65
C LEU A 321 23.47 -4.00 -1.26
N GLY A 322 22.84 -3.14 -0.44
CA GLY A 322 22.19 -3.56 0.81
C GLY A 322 21.11 -4.62 0.57
N LEU A 323 20.27 -4.43 -0.46
CA LEU A 323 19.21 -5.36 -0.82
C LEU A 323 19.73 -6.69 -1.35
N ILE A 324 20.76 -6.70 -2.22
CA ILE A 324 21.29 -7.88 -2.94
C ILE A 324 21.77 -9.02 -2.06
N GLY A 325 21.86 -8.83 -0.74
CA GLY A 325 22.11 -9.98 0.13
C GLY A 325 23.55 -10.44 0.07
N ALA A 326 24.40 -9.93 0.96
CA ALA A 326 25.52 -10.73 1.39
C ALA A 326 25.02 -11.76 2.43
N PRO A 327 25.55 -13.01 2.44
CA PRO A 327 25.33 -13.95 3.54
C PRO A 327 25.42 -13.27 4.90
N SER A 328 24.59 -13.71 5.84
CA SER A 328 24.60 -13.17 7.21
C SER A 328 26.01 -13.18 7.81
N GLY A 329 26.48 -12.01 8.27
CA GLY A 329 27.82 -11.80 8.81
C GLY A 329 28.85 -11.29 7.79
N ASP A 330 28.52 -11.31 6.50
CA ASP A 330 29.42 -10.81 5.46
C ASP A 330 29.45 -9.27 5.42
N PRO A 331 30.60 -8.69 5.05
CA PRO A 331 30.71 -7.26 4.85
C PRO A 331 29.87 -6.78 3.66
N VAL A 332 29.01 -5.79 3.89
CA VAL A 332 28.24 -5.07 2.86
C VAL A 332 28.91 -3.71 2.63
N PRO A 333 29.21 -3.34 1.38
CA PRO A 333 29.75 -2.02 1.06
C PRO A 333 28.67 -0.96 1.26
N MET A 334 28.96 0.04 2.11
CA MET A 334 28.05 1.12 2.46
C MET A 334 28.69 2.48 2.21
N LEU A 335 27.85 3.48 1.94
CA LEU A 335 28.27 4.86 1.68
C LEU A 335 28.20 5.68 2.97
N ILE A 336 29.35 6.17 3.43
CA ILE A 336 29.46 7.04 4.61
C ILE A 336 29.61 8.49 4.15
N PRO A 337 28.62 9.37 4.39
CA PRO A 337 28.74 10.77 4.06
C PRO A 337 29.47 11.57 5.15
N GLN A 338 30.20 12.59 4.72
CA GLN A 338 30.83 13.60 5.57
C GLN A 338 30.60 14.98 4.96
N LEU A 339 30.25 15.97 5.77
CA LEU A 339 30.12 17.36 5.34
C LEU A 339 31.40 18.12 5.65
N VAL A 340 32.05 18.62 4.60
CA VAL A 340 33.29 19.39 4.70
C VAL A 340 33.09 20.72 3.97
N TYR A 341 33.00 21.82 4.71
CA TYR A 341 32.75 23.17 4.17
C TYR A 341 31.50 23.28 3.27
N GLY A 342 30.44 22.53 3.60
CA GLY A 342 29.18 22.52 2.84
C GLY A 342 29.17 21.55 1.65
N GLU A 343 30.29 20.89 1.34
CA GLU A 343 30.35 19.83 0.32
C GLU A 343 30.18 18.45 0.96
N VAL A 344 29.36 17.59 0.34
CA VAL A 344 29.22 16.19 0.73
C VAL A 344 30.38 15.38 0.14
N LYS A 345 31.28 14.93 0.99
CA LYS A 345 32.28 13.91 0.68
C LYS A 345 31.75 12.55 1.11
N THR A 346 32.19 11.50 0.43
CA THR A 346 31.76 10.14 0.76
C THR A 346 32.92 9.16 0.78
N GLU A 347 32.85 8.20 1.69
CA GLU A 347 33.74 7.05 1.78
C GLU A 347 32.91 5.77 1.63
N VAL A 348 33.49 4.74 1.02
CA VAL A 348 32.88 3.39 0.99
C VAL A 348 33.56 2.53 2.04
N ARG A 349 32.78 1.98 2.98
CA ARG A 349 33.27 1.00 3.94
C ARG A 349 32.44 -0.27 3.92
N ALA A 350 33.12 -1.39 4.09
CA ALA A 350 32.46 -2.67 4.23
C ALA A 350 32.09 -2.90 5.70
N ILE A 351 30.79 -2.92 5.99
CA ILE A 351 30.24 -3.09 7.35
C ILE A 351 29.65 -4.49 7.46
N ARG A 352 29.95 -5.21 8.54
CA ARG A 352 29.34 -6.52 8.81
C ARG A 352 27.87 -6.35 9.15
N VAL A 353 27.01 -7.05 8.41
CA VAL A 353 25.57 -7.04 8.62
C VAL A 353 25.13 -8.45 9.00
N TRP A 354 24.48 -8.56 10.15
CA TRP A 354 23.75 -9.75 10.54
C TRP A 354 22.31 -9.64 10.00
N ARG A 355 21.81 -10.69 9.36
CA ARG A 355 20.47 -10.73 8.78
C ARG A 355 19.63 -11.72 9.55
N GLU A 356 18.69 -11.20 10.34
CA GLU A 356 17.70 -12.04 11.00
C GLU A 356 16.59 -12.37 10.00
N ALA A 357 16.24 -13.65 9.90
CA ALA A 357 15.15 -14.07 9.03
C ALA A 357 13.80 -13.73 9.67
N LEU A 358 12.90 -13.16 8.88
CA LEU A 358 11.51 -12.89 9.25
C LEU A 358 10.57 -13.80 8.43
N PRO A 359 9.27 -13.85 8.79
CA PRO A 359 8.26 -14.44 7.91
C PRO A 359 8.28 -13.84 6.49
N GLU A 360 7.67 -14.55 5.53
CA GLU A 360 7.54 -14.11 4.13
C GLU A 360 8.89 -13.88 3.40
N ALA A 361 9.95 -14.57 3.84
CA ALA A 361 11.30 -14.43 3.28
C ALA A 361 11.87 -13.00 3.37
N LEU A 362 11.36 -12.18 4.29
CA LEU A 362 11.93 -10.89 4.63
C LEU A 362 13.12 -11.05 5.57
N THR A 363 13.95 -10.01 5.64
CA THR A 363 15.08 -9.93 6.58
C THR A 363 15.01 -8.65 7.42
N LEU A 364 15.58 -8.74 8.62
CA LEU A 364 15.91 -7.60 9.47
C LEU A 364 17.43 -7.47 9.57
N GLU A 365 17.96 -6.39 9.00
CA GLU A 365 19.38 -6.09 8.98
C GLU A 365 19.83 -5.45 10.29
N LEU A 366 20.84 -6.05 10.91
CA LEU A 366 21.43 -5.63 12.16
C LEU A 366 22.93 -5.38 11.94
N VAL A 367 23.44 -4.23 12.39
CA VAL A 367 24.87 -3.90 12.34
C VAL A 367 25.50 -4.08 13.71
N ALA A 368 26.78 -4.50 13.71
CA ALA A 368 27.53 -4.69 14.94
C ALA A 368 27.96 -3.33 15.49
N ILE A 369 27.48 -2.98 16.68
CA ILE A 369 27.89 -1.77 17.39
C ILE A 369 29.00 -2.14 18.36
N PRO A 370 30.24 -1.68 18.14
CA PRO A 370 31.32 -1.96 19.07
C PRO A 370 31.00 -1.34 20.42
N GLY A 371 31.23 -2.06 21.52
CA GLY A 371 31.19 -1.44 22.85
C GLY A 371 32.33 -0.44 23.02
N GLY A 372 32.20 0.48 23.97
CA GLY A 372 33.23 1.46 24.26
C GLY A 372 32.74 2.60 25.16
N ASP A 373 33.67 3.52 25.43
CA ASP A 373 33.41 4.73 26.20
C ASP A 373 33.03 5.88 25.29
N PHE A 374 32.05 6.69 25.69
CA PHE A 374 31.75 7.96 25.04
C PHE A 374 31.22 9.00 26.03
N VAL A 375 31.19 10.25 25.58
CA VAL A 375 30.56 11.34 26.30
C VAL A 375 29.17 11.56 25.71
N MET A 376 28.14 11.28 26.51
CA MET A 376 26.74 11.49 26.16
C MET A 376 26.32 12.92 26.52
N GLY A 377 25.46 13.53 25.70
CA GLY A 377 25.07 14.94 25.82
C GLY A 377 25.88 15.87 24.93
N SER A 378 25.67 17.18 25.05
CA SER A 378 26.29 18.20 24.19
C SER A 378 27.08 19.23 25.00
N PRO A 379 28.20 19.75 24.46
CA PRO A 379 29.00 20.75 25.15
C PRO A 379 28.20 22.06 25.31
N PRO A 380 28.50 22.90 26.32
CA PRO A 380 27.70 24.09 26.62
C PRO A 380 27.54 25.11 25.48
N ASP A 381 28.46 25.10 24.53
CA ASP A 381 28.54 25.98 23.37
C ASP A 381 28.00 25.36 22.07
N GLU A 382 27.48 24.13 22.10
CA GLU A 382 26.72 23.58 20.96
C GLU A 382 25.48 24.44 20.71
N ALA A 383 25.23 24.78 19.44
CA ALA A 383 24.11 25.63 19.08
C ALA A 383 22.76 24.96 19.38
N SER A 384 21.74 25.80 19.63
CA SER A 384 20.34 25.37 19.78
C SER A 384 20.04 24.50 21.01
N ARG A 385 20.88 24.57 22.06
CA ARG A 385 20.62 23.99 23.39
C ARG A 385 19.52 24.71 24.17
N ASP A 386 19.23 25.96 23.82
CA ASP A 386 18.29 26.86 24.53
C ASP A 386 16.81 26.60 24.21
N TRP A 387 16.50 25.66 23.32
CA TRP A 387 15.11 25.38 22.92
C TRP A 387 14.30 24.64 24.01
N TYR A 388 14.94 23.89 24.93
CA TYR A 388 14.21 23.04 25.88
C TYR A 388 13.27 23.80 26.81
N PRO A 389 13.67 24.87 27.52
CA PRO A 389 12.75 25.57 28.42
C PRO A 389 11.51 26.13 27.71
N SER A 390 11.61 26.42 26.40
CA SER A 390 10.47 26.88 25.60
C SER A 390 9.46 25.78 25.29
N SER A 391 9.91 24.52 25.23
CA SER A 391 9.08 23.37 24.85
C SER A 391 8.71 22.48 26.03
N TYR A 392 9.58 22.41 27.03
CA TYR A 392 9.46 21.66 28.28
C TYR A 392 9.69 22.63 29.45
N PRO A 393 8.65 23.33 29.94
CA PRO A 393 8.80 24.29 31.03
C PRO A 393 9.41 23.70 32.31
N ASP A 394 9.27 22.38 32.52
CA ASP A 394 9.88 21.64 33.61
C ASP A 394 11.40 21.45 33.51
N THR A 395 12.03 21.94 32.43
CA THR A 395 13.49 21.99 32.27
C THR A 395 14.09 23.37 32.51
N GLU A 396 13.32 24.35 32.99
CA GLU A 396 13.82 25.69 33.24
C GLU A 396 14.99 25.67 34.24
N GLY A 397 16.14 26.23 33.85
CA GLY A 397 17.35 26.28 34.68
C GLY A 397 18.12 24.96 34.80
N LEU A 398 17.75 23.93 34.04
CA LEU A 398 18.41 22.63 34.04
C LEU A 398 19.27 22.42 32.79
N ASP A 399 20.36 21.67 32.94
CA ASP A 399 21.18 21.23 31.82
C ASP A 399 20.66 19.89 31.27
N VAL A 400 19.70 19.97 30.35
CA VAL A 400 18.98 18.81 29.78
C VAL A 400 19.89 17.86 29.01
N GLU A 401 20.92 18.42 28.36
CA GLU A 401 21.91 17.72 27.54
C GLU A 401 23.30 17.69 28.21
N GLY A 402 23.38 17.79 29.54
CA GLY A 402 24.65 17.88 30.27
C GLY A 402 25.59 16.68 30.00
N GLN A 403 26.86 16.98 29.71
CA GLN A 403 27.82 15.93 29.36
C GLN A 403 28.18 15.01 30.52
N HIS A 404 28.12 13.70 30.28
CA HIS A 404 28.56 12.67 31.23
C HIS A 404 29.15 11.46 30.50
N ALA A 405 30.02 10.71 31.18
CA ALA A 405 30.68 9.54 30.61
C ALA A 405 29.79 8.30 30.73
N VAL A 406 29.71 7.52 29.65
CA VAL A 406 28.97 6.27 29.59
C VAL A 406 29.81 5.20 28.90
N THR A 407 29.81 3.98 29.44
CA THR A 407 30.50 2.82 28.88
C THR A 407 29.47 1.80 28.42
N LEU A 408 29.51 1.43 27.13
CA LEU A 408 28.61 0.42 26.57
C LEU A 408 29.31 -0.91 26.32
N GLN A 409 28.58 -2.00 26.52
CA GLN A 409 28.94 -3.31 26.00
C GLN A 409 28.60 -3.41 24.51
N PRO A 410 29.26 -4.29 23.75
CA PRO A 410 28.90 -4.52 22.35
C PRO A 410 27.49 -5.08 22.19
N PHE A 411 26.78 -4.66 21.14
CA PHE A 411 25.42 -5.10 20.83
C PHE A 411 25.15 -5.04 19.32
N TRP A 412 23.98 -5.53 18.91
CA TRP A 412 23.48 -5.39 17.53
C TRP A 412 22.36 -4.35 17.49
N MET A 413 22.34 -3.50 16.47
CA MET A 413 21.28 -2.51 16.26
C MET A 413 20.73 -2.59 14.84
N GLY A 414 19.41 -2.39 14.69
CA GLY A 414 18.74 -2.29 13.40
C GLY A 414 19.43 -1.24 12.53
N GLN A 415 19.83 -1.64 11.32
CA GLN A 415 20.52 -0.77 10.38
C GLN A 415 19.73 0.53 10.13
N HIS A 416 18.40 0.42 10.13
CA HIS A 416 17.46 1.52 9.96
C HIS A 416 16.22 1.29 10.86
N PRO A 417 15.30 2.27 10.96
CA PRO A 417 14.00 2.04 11.59
C PRO A 417 13.25 0.86 10.95
N VAL A 418 12.42 0.18 11.74
CA VAL A 418 11.62 -0.97 11.27
C VAL A 418 10.74 -0.53 10.11
N THR A 419 10.76 -1.28 9.01
CA THR A 419 9.96 -0.96 7.82
C THR A 419 8.51 -1.43 7.96
N GLN A 420 7.61 -0.90 7.11
CA GLN A 420 6.22 -1.36 7.09
C GLN A 420 6.07 -2.83 6.70
N ALA A 421 6.92 -3.35 5.80
CA ALA A 421 6.94 -4.78 5.47
C ALA A 421 7.39 -5.63 6.68
N GLN A 422 8.48 -5.23 7.36
CA GLN A 422 8.97 -5.91 8.56
C GLN A 422 7.92 -5.88 9.69
N TRP A 423 7.26 -4.73 9.87
CA TRP A 423 6.15 -4.56 10.81
C TRP A 423 5.04 -5.57 10.56
N ARG A 424 4.50 -5.63 9.33
CA ARG A 424 3.43 -6.57 8.97
C ARG A 424 3.80 -8.01 9.23
N ALA A 425 5.01 -8.41 8.83
CA ALA A 425 5.48 -9.79 9.01
C ALA A 425 5.53 -10.19 10.49
N VAL A 426 5.99 -9.31 11.37
CA VAL A 426 6.04 -9.58 12.82
C VAL A 426 4.66 -9.42 13.48
N ALA A 427 3.83 -8.48 13.01
CA ALA A 427 2.45 -8.30 13.48
C ALA A 427 1.54 -9.49 13.13
N ALA A 428 1.91 -10.30 12.12
CA ALA A 428 1.22 -11.55 11.79
C ALA A 428 1.65 -12.74 12.68
N LEU A 429 2.76 -12.63 13.43
CA LEU A 429 3.16 -13.66 14.41
C LEU A 429 2.18 -13.69 15.60
N PRO A 430 2.09 -14.81 16.35
CA PRO A 430 1.23 -14.90 17.52
C PRO A 430 1.47 -13.76 18.52
N ALA A 431 0.39 -13.17 19.02
CA ALA A 431 0.46 -12.12 20.04
C ALA A 431 1.10 -12.62 21.34
N VAL A 432 1.95 -11.78 21.94
CA VAL A 432 2.54 -12.03 23.27
C VAL A 432 1.73 -11.30 24.34
N ASN A 433 1.58 -9.98 24.21
CA ASN A 433 0.91 -9.15 25.21
C ASN A 433 -0.27 -8.35 24.66
N ARG A 434 -0.32 -8.09 23.34
CA ARG A 434 -1.38 -7.31 22.70
C ARG A 434 -1.47 -7.56 21.21
N GLU A 435 -2.61 -7.21 20.62
CA GLU A 435 -2.76 -7.18 19.16
C GLU A 435 -2.07 -5.97 18.54
N LEU A 436 -1.61 -6.15 17.30
CA LEU A 436 -0.99 -5.11 16.50
C LEU A 436 -1.83 -4.87 15.24
N GLU A 437 -2.18 -3.60 14.98
CA GLU A 437 -2.73 -3.19 13.68
C GLU A 437 -1.68 -3.43 12.59
N PRO A 438 -1.93 -4.24 11.55
CA PRO A 438 -0.92 -4.55 10.53
C PRO A 438 -0.51 -3.36 9.65
N ASN A 439 -1.37 -2.34 9.46
CA ASN A 439 -1.07 -1.23 8.54
C ASN A 439 -1.25 0.16 9.17
N PRO A 440 -0.56 0.49 10.28
CA PRO A 440 -0.83 1.70 11.05
C PRO A 440 -0.33 2.99 10.39
N ALA A 441 0.74 2.90 9.59
CA ALA A 441 1.46 4.03 9.02
C ALA A 441 0.58 4.94 8.14
N SER A 442 0.69 6.26 8.29
CA SER A 442 0.09 7.24 7.39
C SER A 442 0.71 7.22 5.99
N PHE A 443 2.05 7.17 5.89
CA PHE A 443 2.78 7.27 4.62
C PHE A 443 3.09 5.88 4.05
N LYS A 444 2.30 5.41 3.09
CA LYS A 444 2.38 4.02 2.63
C LYS A 444 3.64 3.71 1.80
N GLY A 445 4.28 2.58 2.11
CA GLY A 445 5.35 1.99 1.31
C GLY A 445 6.13 0.93 2.09
N ASP A 446 6.34 -0.23 1.50
CA ASP A 446 6.90 -1.42 2.16
C ASP A 446 8.28 -1.18 2.78
N HIS A 447 9.10 -0.34 2.13
CA HIS A 447 10.44 0.04 2.58
C HIS A 447 10.49 1.39 3.31
N ARG A 448 9.34 2.00 3.62
CA ARG A 448 9.28 3.18 4.50
C ARG A 448 9.28 2.74 5.96
N PRO A 449 9.74 3.60 6.89
CA PRO A 449 9.61 3.31 8.32
C PRO A 449 8.13 3.10 8.68
N VAL A 450 7.87 2.19 9.62
CA VAL A 450 6.58 2.15 10.30
C VAL A 450 6.49 3.33 11.26
N GLU A 451 5.40 4.09 11.15
CA GLU A 451 5.03 5.17 12.05
C GLU A 451 3.56 4.97 12.50
N GLN A 452 3.00 5.90 13.29
CA GLN A 452 1.70 5.75 13.95
C GLN A 452 1.65 4.55 14.92
N VAL A 453 2.81 4.14 15.44
CA VAL A 453 2.95 3.07 16.44
C VAL A 453 3.26 3.66 17.81
N THR A 454 2.58 3.12 18.84
CA THR A 454 2.84 3.52 20.22
C THR A 454 4.12 2.85 20.73
N TRP A 455 4.70 3.36 21.83
CA TRP A 455 5.84 2.72 22.49
C TRP A 455 5.52 1.26 22.86
N TYR A 456 4.29 1.02 23.31
CA TYR A 456 3.86 -0.32 23.67
C TYR A 456 3.71 -1.26 22.47
N ASP A 457 3.32 -0.73 21.31
CA ASP A 457 3.24 -1.51 20.07
C ASP A 457 4.64 -1.92 19.60
N ALA A 458 5.62 -1.02 19.75
CA ALA A 458 7.03 -1.30 19.47
C ALA A 458 7.63 -2.34 20.43
N MET A 459 7.26 -2.29 21.72
CA MET A 459 7.63 -3.32 22.70
C MET A 459 7.00 -4.68 22.37
N GLU A 460 5.75 -4.72 21.93
CA GLU A 460 5.10 -5.95 21.48
C GLU A 460 5.79 -6.54 20.24
N PHE A 461 6.16 -5.69 19.27
CA PHE A 461 6.96 -6.12 18.12
C PHE A 461 8.26 -6.81 18.58
N CYS A 462 8.99 -6.19 19.52
CA CYS A 462 10.22 -6.76 20.08
C CYS A 462 9.95 -8.10 20.80
N ALA A 463 8.84 -8.22 21.53
CA ALA A 463 8.47 -9.45 22.23
C ALA A 463 8.15 -10.59 21.25
N ARG A 464 7.36 -10.33 20.21
CA ARG A 464 7.04 -11.30 19.15
C ARG A 464 8.29 -11.74 18.41
N LEU A 465 9.15 -10.80 18.03
CA LEU A 465 10.42 -11.09 17.37
C LEU A 465 11.34 -11.93 18.26
N SER A 466 11.38 -11.63 19.57
CA SER A 466 12.15 -12.42 20.53
C SER A 466 11.65 -13.85 20.64
N GLN A 467 10.33 -14.03 20.74
CA GLN A 467 9.71 -15.36 20.82
C GLN A 467 9.93 -16.16 19.53
N TYR A 468 9.86 -15.51 18.37
CA TYR A 468 10.05 -16.17 17.07
C TYR A 468 11.49 -16.63 16.84
N THR A 469 12.46 -15.78 17.18
CA THR A 469 13.88 -16.02 16.89
C THR A 469 14.61 -16.78 18.01
N GLY A 470 14.03 -16.82 19.21
CA GLY A 470 14.69 -17.32 20.43
C GLY A 470 15.82 -16.42 20.94
N LYS A 471 15.92 -15.19 20.43
CA LYS A 471 16.91 -14.19 20.84
C LYS A 471 16.23 -13.03 21.57
N THR A 472 17.00 -12.19 22.25
CA THR A 472 16.44 -11.07 23.00
C THR A 472 16.49 -9.79 22.18
N TYR A 473 15.32 -9.36 21.70
CA TYR A 473 15.09 -8.08 21.04
C TYR A 473 14.38 -7.09 21.96
N ARG A 474 14.76 -5.82 21.85
CA ARG A 474 14.16 -4.70 22.60
C ARG A 474 14.37 -3.38 21.87
N LEU A 475 13.72 -2.32 22.34
CA LEU A 475 14.09 -0.95 21.99
C LEU A 475 15.50 -0.62 22.55
N PRO A 476 16.25 0.30 21.91
CA PRO A 476 17.51 0.78 22.46
C PRO A 476 17.27 1.54 23.79
N SER A 477 18.27 1.56 24.66
CA SER A 477 18.34 2.61 25.66
C SER A 477 18.69 3.95 25.00
N GLU A 478 18.42 5.06 25.69
CA GLU A 478 18.79 6.40 25.23
C GLU A 478 20.31 6.49 24.98
N ALA A 479 21.11 5.90 25.88
CA ALA A 479 22.56 5.86 25.77
C ALA A 479 23.04 5.02 24.57
N GLU A 480 22.44 3.85 24.34
CA GLU A 480 22.73 3.03 23.16
C GLU A 480 22.42 3.78 21.87
N TRP A 481 21.29 4.48 21.81
CA TRP A 481 20.91 5.24 20.63
C TRP A 481 21.89 6.38 20.36
N GLU A 482 22.25 7.19 21.36
CA GLU A 482 23.17 8.32 21.14
C GLU A 482 24.59 7.85 20.79
N TYR A 483 25.10 6.83 21.48
CA TYR A 483 26.40 6.23 21.15
C TYR A 483 26.45 5.76 19.70
N ALA A 484 25.41 5.02 19.31
CA ALA A 484 25.29 4.47 17.98
C ALA A 484 25.09 5.57 16.91
N CYS A 485 24.35 6.63 17.23
CA CYS A 485 24.16 7.80 16.37
C CYS A 485 25.49 8.50 16.06
N ARG A 486 26.26 8.79 17.10
CA ARG A 486 27.56 9.47 17.02
C ARG A 486 28.61 8.66 16.27
N ALA A 487 28.62 7.34 16.44
CA ALA A 487 29.58 6.43 15.80
C ALA A 487 31.05 6.92 15.90
N GLY A 488 31.41 7.48 17.06
CA GLY A 488 32.75 8.01 17.36
C GLY A 488 32.95 9.50 17.12
N THR A 489 31.96 10.24 16.61
CA THR A 489 32.05 11.71 16.48
C THR A 489 31.58 12.45 17.73
N THR A 490 32.05 13.69 17.89
CA THR A 490 31.63 14.60 18.96
C THR A 490 30.82 15.79 18.45
N SER A 491 30.69 15.92 17.12
CA SER A 491 29.91 16.97 16.47
C SER A 491 28.40 16.76 16.66
N PRO A 492 27.56 17.77 16.37
CA PRO A 492 26.11 17.67 16.47
C PRO A 492 25.52 16.54 15.61
N PHE A 493 26.11 16.27 14.44
CA PHE A 493 25.72 15.18 13.54
C PHE A 493 26.92 14.28 13.26
N PHE A 494 26.71 12.99 12.95
CA PHE A 494 27.81 12.08 12.58
C PHE A 494 28.59 12.54 11.35
N MET A 495 27.95 13.34 10.50
CA MET A 495 28.51 13.89 9.27
C MET A 495 29.29 15.20 9.48
N GLY A 496 29.21 15.83 10.66
CA GLY A 496 29.93 17.06 11.01
C GLY A 496 29.09 18.12 11.73
N GLU A 497 29.46 19.39 11.53
CA GLU A 497 28.88 20.57 12.20
C GLU A 497 27.58 21.09 11.57
N THR A 498 27.14 20.49 10.46
CA THR A 498 25.95 20.90 9.71
C THR A 498 25.13 19.69 9.27
N LEU A 499 23.88 19.93 8.87
CA LEU A 499 22.99 18.93 8.29
C LEU A 499 22.52 19.41 6.92
N SER A 500 22.46 18.52 5.93
CA SER A 500 21.97 18.80 4.58
C SER A 500 20.86 17.83 4.19
N THR A 501 19.85 18.33 3.46
CA THR A 501 18.75 17.51 2.94
C THR A 501 19.16 16.50 1.87
N ASP A 502 20.40 16.56 1.39
CA ASP A 502 20.99 15.58 0.46
C ASP A 502 21.34 14.25 1.16
N ILE A 503 21.52 14.29 2.49
CA ILE A 503 21.97 13.17 3.31
C ILE A 503 21.15 12.98 4.60
N ALA A 504 19.98 13.60 4.67
CA ALA A 504 18.99 13.45 5.73
C ALA A 504 17.60 13.90 5.27
N ASN A 505 16.54 13.42 5.95
CA ASN A 505 15.16 13.85 5.69
C ASN A 505 14.60 14.63 6.89
N TYR A 506 14.46 15.94 6.74
CA TYR A 506 13.95 16.86 7.76
C TYR A 506 13.31 18.09 7.08
N ASN A 507 12.86 19.06 7.85
CA ASN A 507 12.36 20.33 7.34
C ASN A 507 13.47 21.20 6.73
N GLY A 508 13.68 21.03 5.42
CA GLY A 508 14.70 21.75 4.64
C GLY A 508 14.52 23.28 4.55
N HIS A 509 13.43 23.85 5.05
CA HIS A 509 13.28 25.31 5.10
C HIS A 509 14.14 25.96 6.18
N TYR A 510 14.69 25.17 7.11
CA TYR A 510 15.55 25.64 8.20
C TYR A 510 16.97 25.09 8.04
N THR A 511 17.93 25.80 8.62
CA THR A 511 19.35 25.44 8.56
C THR A 511 19.93 25.29 9.95
N TYR A 512 20.97 24.47 10.06
CA TYR A 512 21.82 24.37 11.24
C TYR A 512 23.24 24.75 10.88
N GLY A 513 23.88 25.57 11.70
CA GLY A 513 25.24 26.06 11.45
C GLY A 513 25.36 26.77 10.10
N ALA A 514 26.45 26.51 9.38
CA ALA A 514 26.73 27.13 8.07
C ALA A 514 26.08 26.40 6.87
N SER A 515 25.00 25.64 7.09
CA SER A 515 24.30 24.91 6.03
C SER A 515 23.41 25.83 5.17
N SER A 516 22.95 25.30 4.03
CA SER A 516 21.95 25.93 3.17
C SER A 516 20.57 25.30 3.36
N THR A 517 19.51 26.05 3.05
CA THR A 517 18.17 25.46 2.93
C THR A 517 18.13 24.43 1.81
N GLY A 518 17.18 23.52 1.90
CA GLY A 518 17.05 22.40 0.98
C GLY A 518 15.59 21.95 0.83
N ILE A 519 15.42 20.70 0.43
CA ILE A 519 14.10 20.14 0.13
C ILE A 519 13.38 19.78 1.43
N TYR A 520 12.20 20.36 1.65
CA TYR A 520 11.25 19.84 2.63
C TYR A 520 10.33 18.84 1.95
N ARG A 521 10.45 17.55 2.31
CA ARG A 521 9.76 16.46 1.60
C ARG A 521 8.31 16.26 2.06
N GLU A 522 7.94 16.79 3.24
CA GLU A 522 6.58 16.66 3.81
C GLU A 522 6.09 15.21 3.98
N THR A 523 7.02 14.25 3.97
CA THR A 523 6.73 12.82 4.12
C THR A 523 8.00 12.07 4.54
N THR A 524 7.82 10.83 5.01
CA THR A 524 8.93 9.89 5.20
C THR A 524 9.64 9.59 3.88
N THR A 525 10.77 8.91 3.95
CA THR A 525 11.45 8.32 2.78
C THR A 525 11.71 6.85 3.04
N GLU A 526 11.98 6.09 1.98
CA GLU A 526 12.47 4.72 2.14
C GLU A 526 13.73 4.72 3.00
N VAL A 527 13.83 3.73 3.88
CA VAL A 527 14.94 3.60 4.82
C VAL A 527 16.27 3.44 4.08
N GLY A 528 17.36 3.98 4.64
CA GLY A 528 18.70 3.85 4.07
C GLY A 528 18.97 4.71 2.83
N SER A 529 18.10 5.66 2.49
CA SER A 529 18.21 6.45 1.25
C SER A 529 19.40 7.42 1.22
N PHE A 530 19.98 7.75 2.38
CA PHE A 530 20.92 8.87 2.52
C PHE A 530 22.36 8.47 2.84
N GLY A 531 22.65 7.18 2.95
CA GLY A 531 23.92 6.66 3.46
C GLY A 531 23.85 6.32 4.95
N VAL A 532 25.00 5.95 5.51
CA VAL A 532 25.12 5.44 6.87
C VAL A 532 26.24 6.13 7.65
N ASN A 533 26.19 6.09 8.98
CA ASN A 533 27.31 6.51 9.81
C ASN A 533 28.44 5.45 9.84
N ALA A 534 29.50 5.71 10.62
CA ALA A 534 30.68 4.84 10.67
C ALA A 534 30.42 3.43 11.25
N PHE A 535 29.29 3.21 11.94
CA PHE A 535 28.84 1.90 12.39
C PHE A 535 27.88 1.20 11.41
N GLY A 536 27.51 1.87 10.31
CA GLY A 536 26.60 1.33 9.31
C GLY A 536 25.12 1.64 9.56
N LEU A 537 24.79 2.56 10.47
CA LEU A 537 23.40 2.94 10.75
C LEU A 537 22.93 4.06 9.83
N ALA A 538 21.76 3.86 9.24
CA ALA A 538 21.03 4.84 8.45
C ALA A 538 19.99 5.59 9.28
N ASP A 539 19.55 6.73 8.74
CA ASP A 539 18.41 7.51 9.24
C ASP A 539 18.52 7.84 10.74
N MET A 540 19.74 8.18 11.20
CA MET A 540 19.99 8.59 12.59
C MET A 540 19.69 10.09 12.84
N HIS A 541 19.48 10.87 11.77
CA HIS A 541 19.21 12.31 11.80
C HIS A 541 18.02 12.63 10.89
N GLY A 542 16.79 12.45 11.37
CA GLY A 542 15.54 12.69 10.64
C GLY A 542 14.81 11.42 10.19
N ASN A 543 13.97 11.56 9.17
CA ASN A 543 12.96 10.60 8.70
C ASN A 543 11.87 10.33 9.75
N VAL A 544 12.18 9.62 10.83
CA VAL A 544 11.30 9.43 11.99
C VAL A 544 12.12 9.41 13.27
N TYR A 545 11.52 9.90 14.36
CA TYR A 545 12.03 9.65 15.70
C TYR A 545 12.02 8.15 16.02
N ASP A 546 13.00 7.70 16.79
CA ASP A 546 13.02 6.35 17.36
C ASP A 546 12.62 6.34 18.82
N TRP A 547 11.64 5.48 19.17
CA TRP A 547 11.35 5.14 20.56
C TRP A 547 12.54 4.50 21.28
N CYS A 548 12.82 4.97 22.51
CA CYS A 548 13.79 4.35 23.43
C CYS A 548 13.07 3.72 24.65
N LEU A 549 13.77 2.87 25.40
CA LEU A 549 13.23 2.25 26.63
C LEU A 549 13.01 3.25 27.77
N ASP A 550 13.88 4.24 27.84
CA ASP A 550 14.04 5.16 28.96
C ASP A 550 12.78 5.99 29.22
N HIS A 551 12.51 6.23 30.50
CA HIS A 551 11.63 7.32 30.91
C HIS A 551 12.32 8.65 30.67
N TRP A 552 11.54 9.67 30.32
CA TRP A 552 12.09 11.01 30.19
C TRP A 552 12.43 11.61 31.56
N HIS A 553 13.61 12.23 31.65
CA HIS A 553 14.08 12.95 32.83
C HIS A 553 14.57 14.35 32.40
N PRO A 554 14.40 15.39 33.23
CA PRO A 554 14.68 16.78 32.84
C PRO A 554 16.18 17.13 32.76
N SER A 555 17.07 16.29 33.31
CA SER A 555 18.52 16.38 33.17
C SER A 555 19.14 14.98 33.23
N TYR A 556 20.46 14.89 33.04
CA TYR A 556 21.24 13.66 33.24
C TYR A 556 21.74 13.46 34.69
N ASP A 557 21.23 14.24 35.66
CA ASP A 557 21.63 14.10 37.05
C ASP A 557 21.16 12.75 37.63
N GLY A 558 22.11 11.82 37.83
CA GLY A 558 21.82 10.47 38.28
C GLY A 558 21.53 9.46 37.16
N ALA A 559 21.80 9.83 35.90
CA ALA A 559 21.68 8.92 34.76
C ALA A 559 22.61 7.69 34.90
N PRO A 560 22.20 6.50 34.42
CA PRO A 560 23.07 5.33 34.35
C PRO A 560 24.30 5.57 33.46
N THR A 561 25.45 5.03 33.86
CA THR A 561 26.73 5.21 33.14
C THR A 561 27.20 3.93 32.43
N ASP A 562 26.38 2.89 32.40
CA ASP A 562 26.69 1.55 31.86
C ASP A 562 25.89 1.20 30.59
N GLY A 563 25.19 2.19 30.03
CA GLY A 563 24.33 2.02 28.86
C GLY A 563 22.96 1.40 29.16
N SER A 564 22.65 1.05 30.40
CA SER A 564 21.32 0.58 30.78
C SER A 564 20.26 1.69 30.65
N ALA A 565 19.01 1.29 30.39
CA ALA A 565 17.91 2.23 30.28
C ALA A 565 17.56 2.84 31.65
N TRP A 566 17.36 4.16 31.69
CA TRP A 566 16.92 4.88 32.86
C TRP A 566 15.41 4.76 33.06
N VAL A 567 15.02 3.80 33.89
CA VAL A 567 13.62 3.50 34.22
C VAL A 567 13.40 3.76 35.70
N THR A 568 12.41 4.59 36.03
CA THR A 568 12.04 4.94 37.41
C THR A 568 10.61 4.47 37.72
N GLU A 569 10.41 3.91 38.91
CA GLU A 569 9.08 3.48 39.33
C GLU A 569 8.17 4.71 39.57
N GLY A 570 7.02 4.75 38.90
CA GLY A 570 5.98 5.75 39.16
C GLY A 570 5.98 7.00 38.28
N ASP A 571 6.99 7.24 37.43
CA ASP A 571 6.97 8.31 36.42
C ASP A 571 7.07 7.76 34.99
N GLU A 572 6.00 7.13 34.53
CA GLU A 572 5.90 6.53 33.18
C GLU A 572 5.22 7.45 32.16
N ARG A 573 5.05 8.73 32.49
CA ARG A 573 4.25 9.67 31.70
C ARG A 573 4.80 9.86 30.30
N TYR A 574 6.13 9.87 30.18
CA TYR A 574 6.83 10.11 28.93
C TYR A 574 7.99 9.14 28.74
N ARG A 575 8.16 8.72 27.50
CA ARG A 575 9.32 7.95 27.04
C ARG A 575 10.20 8.83 26.17
N ILE A 576 11.49 8.50 26.15
CA ILE A 576 12.46 9.15 25.27
C ILE A 576 12.18 8.79 23.81
N VAL A 577 12.29 9.80 22.94
CA VAL A 577 12.41 9.64 21.50
C VAL A 577 13.64 10.39 20.99
N ARG A 578 14.36 9.83 20.00
CA ARG A 578 15.62 10.41 19.49
C ARG A 578 15.67 10.50 17.97
N GLY A 579 16.48 11.43 17.45
CA GLY A 579 16.85 11.52 16.03
C GLY A 579 16.15 12.57 15.18
N GLY A 580 15.02 13.13 15.63
CA GLY A 580 14.23 14.03 14.80
C GLY A 580 13.45 13.30 13.71
N SER A 581 12.64 14.03 12.94
CA SER A 581 11.79 13.46 11.90
C SER A 581 11.81 14.24 10.60
N TRP A 582 11.06 13.77 9.61
CA TRP A 582 10.82 14.48 8.35
C TRP A 582 10.22 15.88 8.54
N TYR A 583 9.49 16.12 9.64
CA TYR A 583 8.79 17.37 9.96
C TYR A 583 9.67 18.36 10.73
N ASP A 584 10.69 17.87 11.42
CA ASP A 584 11.45 18.66 12.37
C ASP A 584 12.47 19.58 11.72
N ASN A 585 12.79 20.67 12.42
CA ASN A 585 13.93 21.51 12.11
C ASN A 585 15.23 20.73 12.36
N PRO A 586 16.33 21.07 11.66
CA PRO A 586 17.61 20.36 11.81
C PRO A 586 18.17 20.44 13.23
N ASP A 587 17.81 21.45 14.02
CA ASP A 587 18.17 21.57 15.44
C ASP A 587 17.72 20.35 16.26
N ASN A 588 16.55 19.79 15.94
CA ASN A 588 15.96 18.64 16.62
C ASN A 588 16.55 17.30 16.14
N CYS A 589 17.33 17.32 15.05
CA CYS A 589 17.98 16.14 14.49
C CYS A 589 19.38 15.90 15.05
N ARG A 590 19.89 16.74 15.96
CA ARG A 590 21.22 16.56 16.56
C ARG A 590 21.29 15.26 17.37
N SER A 591 22.49 14.71 17.46
CA SER A 591 22.78 13.49 18.22
C SER A 591 22.38 13.59 19.68
N ALA A 592 22.52 14.78 20.28
CA ALA A 592 22.25 15.02 21.71
C ALA A 592 20.79 15.37 22.02
N VAL A 593 19.94 15.66 21.01
CA VAL A 593 18.57 16.11 21.28
C VAL A 593 17.72 15.00 21.89
N ARG A 594 17.00 15.36 22.95
CA ARG A 594 16.15 14.48 23.73
C ARG A 594 14.69 14.90 23.57
N GLY A 595 13.95 14.20 22.71
CA GLY A 595 12.52 14.37 22.62
C GLY A 595 11.78 13.55 23.70
N ARG A 596 10.55 13.95 24.02
CA ARG A 596 9.65 13.16 24.88
C ARG A 596 8.29 12.99 24.25
N SER A 597 7.70 11.81 24.40
CA SER A 597 6.35 11.52 23.94
C SER A 597 5.64 10.57 24.91
N SER A 598 4.32 10.69 24.99
CA SER A 598 3.51 9.78 25.82
C SER A 598 3.56 8.38 25.22
N PRO A 599 3.74 7.31 26.02
CA PRO A 599 3.93 5.96 25.50
C PRO A 599 2.73 5.42 24.72
N GLY A 600 1.54 5.99 24.89
CA GLY A 600 0.32 5.65 24.14
C GLY A 600 0.06 6.53 22.91
N ASN A 601 0.93 7.51 22.63
CA ASN A 601 0.74 8.43 21.51
C ASN A 601 1.05 7.76 20.18
N ARG A 602 0.24 8.05 19.15
CA ARG A 602 0.49 7.63 17.76
C ARG A 602 0.74 8.89 16.94
N ASN A 603 1.86 8.91 16.23
CA ASN A 603 2.28 10.08 15.46
C ASN A 603 3.01 9.62 14.18
N ASP A 604 2.83 10.33 13.08
CA ASP A 604 3.43 10.03 11.78
C ASP A 604 4.90 10.46 11.67
N ILE A 605 5.43 11.04 12.74
CA ILE A 605 6.86 11.37 12.91
C ILE A 605 7.60 10.42 13.86
N VAL A 606 6.95 9.43 14.48
CA VAL A 606 7.59 8.50 15.44
C VAL A 606 7.48 7.06 14.97
N GLY A 607 8.63 6.41 14.79
CA GLY A 607 8.81 4.98 14.58
C GLY A 607 9.72 4.38 15.64
N PHE A 608 10.49 3.36 15.26
CA PHE A 608 11.49 2.76 16.14
C PHE A 608 12.48 1.88 15.36
N ARG A 609 13.64 1.63 15.96
CA ARG A 609 14.54 0.55 15.61
C ARG A 609 14.76 -0.39 16.79
N VAL A 610 15.27 -1.58 16.52
CA VAL A 610 15.49 -2.61 17.54
C VAL A 610 16.97 -2.80 17.84
N VAL A 611 17.27 -3.30 19.02
CA VAL A 611 18.58 -3.85 19.38
C VAL A 611 18.46 -5.31 19.78
N CYS A 612 19.54 -6.07 19.59
CA CYS A 612 19.66 -7.45 20.01
C CYS A 612 20.94 -7.63 20.84
N VAL A 613 20.80 -8.23 22.02
CA VAL A 613 21.91 -8.44 22.99
C VAL A 613 22.63 -9.78 22.80
N SER A 614 22.43 -10.45 21.66
CA SER A 614 23.11 -11.73 21.38
C SER A 614 24.62 -11.51 21.15
N PRO A 615 25.50 -12.43 21.64
CA PRO A 615 26.94 -12.35 21.37
C PRO A 615 27.24 -12.29 19.87
N TRP A 616 28.33 -11.63 19.48
CA TRP A 616 28.85 -11.71 18.12
C TRP A 616 29.35 -13.13 17.85
N THR A 617 28.49 -14.01 17.34
CA THR A 617 28.89 -15.37 16.94
C THR A 617 29.59 -15.38 15.60
#